data_AF-A0A9W5RZ28-F1
#
_entry.id   AF-A0A9W5RZ28-F1
#
_cell.length_a   1.000
_cell.length_b   1.000
_cell.length_c   1.000
_cell.angle_alpha   90.00
_cell.angle_beta   90.00
_cell.angle_gamma   90.00
#
_symmetry.space_group_name_H-M   'P 1'
#
loop_
_entity.id
_entity.type
_entity.pdbx_description
1 polymer ?
#
loop_
_entity_poly.entity_id
_entity_poly.type
_entity_poly.pdbx_seq_one_letter_code
_entity_poly.pdbx_strand_id
1 'polypeptide(L)'
;MQSYLNLLQDILDNGTEKTDRTGTGTYSVFGRQLRFDLSKGFPLVTTKKMHVKSIIHELLWFLKGDTNVRYLQENGVRIWNEWADENGELGPVYGSQWRAWEAADGRRIDQIAEVIESIKRNPDSRRHIVSAWNVGEIDRMQLPPCHFVFQFYVAKGKLSCMLTMRSSDTFLGLPF
;
A
#
# COMPACT_ATOMS: atom_id res chain seq x y z
N MET A 1 16.77 9.58 1.41
CA MET A 1 16.69 8.78 0.17
C MET A 1 17.81 7.77 -0.02
N GLN A 2 18.97 7.89 0.66
CA GLN A 2 20.05 6.89 0.58
C GLN A 2 19.57 5.45 0.85
N SER A 3 18.65 5.25 1.80
CA SER A 3 18.10 3.93 2.12
C SER A 3 17.44 3.24 0.92
N TYR A 4 16.79 3.99 0.02
CA TYR A 4 16.19 3.44 -1.21
C TYR A 4 17.27 3.03 -2.22
N LEU A 5 18.29 3.88 -2.42
CA LEU A 5 19.41 3.54 -3.31
C LEU A 5 20.20 2.33 -2.81
N ASN A 6 20.41 2.24 -1.48
CA ASN A 6 21.06 1.10 -0.87
C ASN A 6 20.24 -0.19 -1.06
N LEU A 7 18.91 -0.11 -1.02
CA LEU A 7 18.06 -1.26 -1.33
C LEU A 7 18.20 -1.69 -2.80
N LEU A 8 18.20 -0.73 -3.73
CA LEU A 8 18.41 -1.05 -5.15
C LEU A 8 19.78 -1.71 -5.37
N GLN A 9 20.83 -1.18 -4.75
CA GLN A 9 22.17 -1.75 -4.83
C GLN A 9 22.23 -3.17 -4.24
N ASP A 10 21.62 -3.40 -3.08
CA ASP A 10 21.53 -4.73 -2.47
C ASP A 10 20.78 -5.74 -3.36
N ILE A 11 19.73 -5.32 -4.06
CA ILE A 11 19.03 -6.19 -5.01
C ILE A 11 19.91 -6.54 -6.21
N LEU A 12 20.71 -5.60 -6.71
CA LEU A 12 21.63 -5.85 -7.83
C LEU A 12 22.79 -6.75 -7.41
N ASP A 13 23.34 -6.55 -6.21
CA ASP A 13 24.51 -7.29 -5.74
C ASP A 13 24.15 -8.69 -5.22
N ASN A 14 23.01 -8.83 -4.54
CA ASN A 14 22.64 -10.04 -3.80
C ASN A 14 21.34 -10.70 -4.31
N GLY A 15 20.70 -10.14 -5.33
CA GLY A 15 19.45 -10.66 -5.88
C GLY A 15 19.66 -11.98 -6.61
N THR A 16 18.73 -12.92 -6.38
CA THR A 16 18.65 -14.14 -7.19
C THR A 16 17.74 -13.90 -8.38
N GLU A 17 18.15 -14.36 -9.56
CA GLU A 17 17.30 -14.34 -10.74
C GLU A 17 16.06 -15.21 -10.50
N LYS A 18 14.87 -14.66 -10.74
CA LYS A 18 13.59 -15.35 -10.63
C LYS A 18 12.69 -14.98 -11.79
N THR A 19 12.02 -15.99 -12.34
CA THR A 19 10.88 -15.77 -13.23
C THR A 19 9.71 -15.22 -12.43
N ASP A 20 8.82 -14.49 -13.11
CA ASP A 20 7.63 -13.89 -12.53
C ASP A 20 6.40 -14.16 -13.42
N ARG A 21 5.20 -13.80 -12.93
CA ARG A 21 3.95 -14.06 -13.65
C ARG A 21 3.85 -13.33 -15.00
N THR A 22 4.63 -12.25 -15.20
CA THR A 22 4.62 -11.48 -16.46
C THR A 22 5.58 -12.05 -17.51
N GLY A 23 6.46 -12.99 -17.11
CA GLY A 23 7.49 -13.53 -18.00
C GLY A 23 8.66 -12.59 -18.27
N THR A 24 8.77 -11.49 -17.51
CA THR A 24 9.83 -10.47 -17.68
C THR A 24 11.14 -10.93 -17.04
N GLY A 25 11.06 -11.62 -15.91
CA GLY A 25 12.23 -11.96 -15.08
C GLY A 25 12.60 -10.83 -14.12
N THR A 26 13.18 -11.20 -12.98
CA THR A 26 13.49 -10.29 -11.87
C THR A 26 14.79 -10.67 -11.18
N TYR A 27 15.49 -9.70 -10.60
CA TYR A 27 16.44 -9.92 -9.52
C TYR A 27 15.70 -9.74 -8.19
N SER A 28 15.74 -10.74 -7.32
CA SER A 28 14.88 -10.80 -6.15
C SER A 28 15.65 -11.08 -4.86
N VAL A 29 15.29 -10.33 -3.82
CA VAL A 29 15.67 -10.57 -2.43
C VAL A 29 14.40 -10.71 -1.58
N PHE A 30 14.50 -11.38 -0.42
CA PHE A 30 13.38 -11.55 0.49
C PHE A 30 13.67 -10.95 1.86
N GLY A 31 12.68 -10.29 2.46
CA GLY A 31 12.76 -9.75 3.83
C GLY A 31 13.70 -8.55 3.97
N ARG A 32 13.45 -7.46 3.24
CA ARG A 32 14.14 -6.18 3.43
C ARG A 32 13.26 -5.19 4.18
N GLN A 33 13.90 -4.38 5.03
CA GLN A 33 13.23 -3.36 5.82
C GLN A 33 13.88 -2.00 5.59
N LEU A 34 13.04 -1.00 5.33
CA LEU A 34 13.42 0.40 5.28
C LEU A 34 12.85 1.14 6.48
N ARG A 35 13.53 2.20 6.92
CA ARG A 35 13.06 3.09 7.98
C ARG A 35 13.30 4.54 7.58
N PHE A 36 12.29 5.37 7.75
CA PHE A 36 12.32 6.80 7.45
C PHE A 36 11.89 7.58 8.68
N ASP A 37 12.71 8.56 9.10
CA ASP A 37 12.31 9.52 10.12
C ASP A 37 11.62 10.71 9.47
N LEU A 38 10.29 10.73 9.54
CA LEU A 38 9.45 11.77 8.94
C LEU A 38 9.67 13.15 9.57
N SER A 39 10.27 13.23 10.77
CA SER A 39 10.63 14.53 11.36
C SER A 39 11.84 15.19 10.69
N LYS A 40 12.56 14.46 9.84
CA LYS A 40 13.70 14.97 9.05
C LYS A 40 13.30 15.40 7.64
N GLY A 41 12.07 15.12 7.22
CA GLY A 41 11.56 15.45 5.89
C GLY A 41 10.63 14.39 5.33
N PHE A 42 9.94 14.73 4.24
CA PHE A 42 9.05 13.80 3.54
C PHE A 42 9.86 12.87 2.62
N PRO A 43 9.73 11.54 2.72
CA PRO A 43 10.60 10.58 2.05
C PRO A 43 10.22 10.34 0.57
N LEU A 44 9.95 11.40 -0.19
CA LEU A 44 9.73 11.31 -1.62
C LEU A 44 11.06 11.09 -2.35
N VAL A 45 11.08 10.17 -3.32
CA VAL A 45 12.26 9.94 -4.15
C VAL A 45 12.65 11.20 -4.91
N THR A 46 13.93 11.60 -4.78
CA THR A 46 14.48 12.81 -5.40
C THR A 46 15.43 12.51 -6.55
N THR A 47 15.90 11.28 -6.70
CA THR A 47 16.83 10.86 -7.77
C THR A 47 16.14 10.59 -9.11
N LYS A 48 14.80 10.62 -9.13
CA LYS A 48 13.98 10.68 -10.34
C LYS A 48 12.74 11.52 -10.07
N LYS A 49 12.17 12.14 -11.11
CA LYS A 49 10.93 12.92 -10.97
C LYS A 49 9.77 11.96 -10.67
N MET A 50 9.02 12.27 -9.61
CA MET A 50 7.84 11.50 -9.21
C MET A 50 6.55 12.19 -9.67
N HIS A 51 5.56 11.39 -10.06
CA HIS A 51 4.23 11.90 -10.42
C HIS A 51 3.35 12.02 -9.16
N VAL A 52 3.68 12.98 -8.30
CA VAL A 52 3.07 13.18 -6.96
C VAL A 52 1.54 13.30 -7.01
N LYS A 53 0.99 13.85 -8.10
CA LYS A 53 -0.45 13.93 -8.33
C LYS A 53 -1.12 12.55 -8.23
N SER A 54 -0.53 11.53 -8.84
CA SER A 54 -1.07 10.16 -8.78
C SER A 54 -1.08 9.61 -7.36
N ILE A 55 0.02 9.77 -6.62
CA ILE A 55 0.16 9.29 -5.24
C ILE A 55 -0.93 9.89 -4.34
N ILE A 56 -1.16 11.20 -4.45
CA ILE A 56 -2.17 11.89 -3.64
C ILE A 56 -3.58 11.41 -3.99
N HIS A 57 -3.94 11.38 -5.27
CA HIS A 57 -5.30 10.97 -5.65
C HIS A 57 -5.57 9.50 -5.37
N GLU A 58 -4.59 8.63 -5.51
CA GLU A 58 -4.71 7.21 -5.14
C GLU A 58 -4.97 7.04 -3.63
N LEU A 59 -4.21 7.73 -2.78
CA LEU A 59 -4.46 7.67 -1.33
C LEU A 59 -5.86 8.21 -0.97
N LEU A 60 -6.30 9.30 -1.59
CA LEU A 60 -7.65 9.84 -1.39
C LEU A 60 -8.73 8.86 -1.88
N TRP A 61 -8.49 8.15 -2.97
CA TRP A 61 -9.39 7.14 -3.52
C TRP A 61 -9.50 5.92 -2.59
N PHE A 62 -8.39 5.40 -2.07
CA PHE A 62 -8.40 4.37 -1.02
C PHE A 62 -9.16 4.83 0.23
N LEU A 63 -8.91 6.06 0.69
CA LEU A 63 -9.59 6.61 1.86
C LEU A 63 -11.08 6.84 1.63
N LYS A 64 -11.55 7.03 0.40
CA LYS A 64 -12.98 7.06 0.07
C LYS A 64 -13.64 5.67 0.12
N GLY A 65 -12.84 4.61 0.10
CA GLY A 65 -13.34 3.24 0.00
C GLY A 65 -13.73 2.83 -1.42
N ASP A 66 -13.32 3.62 -2.42
CA ASP A 66 -13.66 3.42 -3.82
C ASP A 66 -12.76 2.35 -4.45
N THR A 67 -13.30 1.63 -5.41
CA THR A 67 -12.65 0.53 -6.15
C THR A 67 -12.84 0.65 -7.65
N ASN A 68 -13.55 1.68 -8.13
CA ASN A 68 -13.69 1.99 -9.54
C ASN A 68 -12.68 3.08 -9.97
N VAL A 69 -12.03 2.90 -11.12
CA VAL A 69 -11.00 3.83 -11.60
C VAL A 69 -11.53 5.18 -12.08
N ARG A 70 -12.85 5.38 -12.19
CA ARG A 70 -13.47 6.61 -12.70
C ARG A 70 -12.98 7.86 -11.97
N TYR A 71 -12.97 7.85 -10.63
CA TYR A 71 -12.46 9.00 -9.86
C TYR A 71 -10.99 9.32 -10.21
N LEU A 72 -10.16 8.29 -10.38
CA LEU A 72 -8.76 8.48 -10.77
C LEU A 72 -8.67 9.10 -12.17
N GLN A 73 -9.44 8.57 -13.13
CA GLN A 73 -9.46 9.02 -14.52
C GLN A 73 -9.94 10.48 -14.65
N GLU A 74 -11.00 10.85 -13.94
CA GLU A 74 -11.51 12.24 -13.86
C GLU A 74 -10.45 13.21 -13.32
N ASN A 75 -9.56 12.72 -12.46
CA ASN A 75 -8.43 13.48 -11.94
C ASN A 75 -7.15 13.31 -12.77
N GLY A 76 -7.22 12.70 -13.96
CA GLY A 76 -6.08 12.51 -14.86
C GLY A 76 -5.03 11.52 -14.35
N VAL A 77 -5.43 10.57 -13.50
CA VAL A 77 -4.61 9.49 -12.96
C VAL A 77 -5.02 8.17 -13.63
N ARG A 78 -4.05 7.44 -14.18
CA ARG A 78 -4.28 6.22 -14.98
C ARG A 78 -3.53 4.98 -14.48
N ILE A 79 -2.91 5.05 -13.31
CA ILE A 79 -2.00 4.02 -12.77
C ILE A 79 -2.69 2.69 -12.41
N TRP A 80 -4.01 2.61 -12.51
CA TRP A 80 -4.82 1.42 -12.25
C TRP A 80 -5.56 0.90 -13.51
N ASN A 81 -5.39 1.59 -14.64
CA ASN A 81 -6.19 1.31 -15.84
C ASN A 81 -5.93 -0.09 -16.40
N GLU A 82 -4.70 -0.60 -16.32
CA GLU A 82 -4.31 -1.90 -16.86
C GLU A 82 -4.93 -3.09 -16.11
N TRP A 83 -5.47 -2.87 -14.91
CA TRP A 83 -6.09 -3.91 -14.09
C TRP A 83 -7.60 -3.82 -14.02
N ALA A 84 -8.19 -2.69 -14.40
CA ALA A 84 -9.62 -2.49 -14.32
C ALA A 84 -10.34 -3.29 -15.43
N ASP A 85 -11.54 -3.78 -15.11
CA ASP A 85 -12.40 -4.40 -16.12
C ASP A 85 -13.03 -3.36 -17.09
N GLU A 86 -13.88 -3.83 -18.01
CA GLU A 86 -14.56 -2.96 -18.99
C GLU A 86 -15.44 -1.86 -18.37
N ASN A 87 -15.88 -2.04 -17.12
CA ASN A 87 -16.68 -1.08 -16.37
C ASN A 87 -15.84 -0.19 -15.44
N GLY A 88 -14.52 -0.42 -15.42
CA GLY A 88 -13.58 0.28 -14.56
C GLY A 88 -13.45 -0.30 -13.15
N GLU A 89 -14.00 -1.50 -12.88
CA GLU A 89 -13.98 -2.12 -11.56
C GLU A 89 -12.70 -2.92 -11.31
N LEU A 90 -12.21 -2.84 -10.08
CA LEU A 90 -11.04 -3.61 -9.61
C LEU A 90 -11.41 -4.76 -8.65
N GLY A 91 -12.70 -4.92 -8.35
CA GLY A 91 -13.16 -5.78 -7.26
C GLY A 91 -12.87 -5.17 -5.88
N PRO A 92 -12.97 -5.94 -4.78
CA PRO A 92 -12.88 -5.42 -3.42
C PRO A 92 -11.41 -5.17 -2.99
N VAL A 93 -10.66 -4.40 -3.76
CA VAL A 93 -9.27 -4.03 -3.46
C VAL A 93 -9.20 -2.99 -2.32
N TYR A 94 -8.00 -2.80 -1.76
CA TYR A 94 -7.60 -1.81 -0.73
C TYR A 94 -8.71 -0.96 -0.10
N GLY A 95 -9.25 0.04 -0.80
CA GLY A 95 -10.25 0.97 -0.27
C GLY A 95 -11.47 0.26 0.31
N SER A 96 -12.00 -0.74 -0.40
CA SER A 96 -13.10 -1.59 0.09
C SER A 96 -12.73 -2.27 1.40
N GLN A 97 -11.53 -2.86 1.50
CA GLN A 97 -11.06 -3.49 2.73
C GLN A 97 -10.83 -2.49 3.86
N TRP A 98 -10.30 -1.30 3.56
CA TRP A 98 -9.96 -0.29 4.55
C TRP A 98 -11.20 0.36 5.17
N ARG A 99 -12.26 0.57 4.38
CA ARG A 99 -13.45 1.33 4.79
C ARG A 99 -14.69 0.47 5.01
N ALA A 100 -14.74 -0.75 4.46
CA ALA A 100 -15.92 -1.59 4.45
C ALA A 100 -15.59 -3.09 4.39
N TRP A 101 -14.63 -3.56 5.20
CA TRP A 101 -14.27 -4.98 5.28
C TRP A 101 -15.50 -5.83 5.62
N GLU A 102 -15.82 -6.81 4.77
CA GLU A 102 -16.95 -7.73 4.98
C GLU A 102 -16.57 -8.87 5.92
N ALA A 103 -17.18 -8.90 7.10
CA ALA A 103 -17.00 -9.96 8.09
C ALA A 103 -17.95 -11.13 7.83
N ALA A 104 -17.60 -12.32 8.31
CA ALA A 104 -18.40 -13.54 8.13
C ALA A 104 -19.82 -13.47 8.73
N ASP A 105 -20.04 -12.57 9.70
CA ASP A 105 -21.35 -12.31 10.32
C ASP A 105 -22.16 -11.21 9.60
N GLY A 106 -21.69 -10.76 8.43
CA GLY A 106 -22.35 -9.73 7.61
C GLY A 106 -22.06 -8.30 8.04
N ARG A 107 -21.26 -8.07 9.09
CA ARG A 107 -20.83 -6.71 9.45
C ARG A 107 -19.87 -6.14 8.41
N ARG A 108 -19.90 -4.81 8.29
CA ARG A 108 -18.88 -4.02 7.59
C ARG A 108 -18.02 -3.28 8.59
N ILE A 109 -16.71 -3.45 8.50
CA ILE A 109 -15.75 -2.89 9.45
C ILE A 109 -14.95 -1.78 8.75
N ASP A 110 -15.07 -0.56 9.28
CA ASP A 110 -14.26 0.59 8.84
C ASP A 110 -12.97 0.67 9.65
N GLN A 111 -11.96 -0.05 9.18
CA GLN A 111 -10.67 -0.19 9.87
C GLN A 111 -9.95 1.17 10.03
N ILE A 112 -10.14 2.11 9.09
CA ILE A 112 -9.55 3.45 9.17
C ILE A 112 -10.19 4.26 10.30
N ALA A 113 -11.53 4.27 10.39
CA ALA A 113 -12.22 4.97 11.46
C ALA A 113 -11.88 4.37 12.83
N GLU A 114 -11.88 3.04 12.93
CA GLU A 114 -11.55 2.33 14.16
C GLU A 114 -10.13 2.60 14.63
N VAL A 115 -9.14 2.57 13.72
CA VAL A 115 -7.73 2.78 14.11
C VAL A 115 -7.49 4.23 14.54
N ILE A 116 -8.13 5.21 13.90
CA ILE A 116 -8.05 6.63 14.29
C ILE A 116 -8.63 6.83 15.69
N GLU A 117 -9.83 6.30 15.97
CA GLU A 117 -10.45 6.42 17.29
C GLU A 117 -9.65 5.66 18.36
N SER A 118 -9.12 4.50 18.02
CA SER A 118 -8.27 3.71 18.90
C SER A 118 -6.99 4.47 19.27
N ILE A 119 -6.30 5.10 18.30
CA ILE A 119 -5.09 5.90 18.56
C ILE A 119 -5.39 7.06 19.51
N LYS A 120 -6.53 7.75 19.34
CA LYS A 120 -6.92 8.88 20.20
C LYS A 120 -7.23 8.44 21.65
N ARG A 121 -7.89 7.29 21.82
CA ARG A 121 -8.41 6.85 23.13
C ARG A 121 -7.49 5.89 23.87
N ASN A 122 -6.66 5.13 23.14
CA ASN A 122 -5.80 4.08 23.68
C ASN A 122 -4.48 3.98 22.87
N PRO A 123 -3.62 5.01 22.93
CA PRO A 123 -2.42 5.11 22.09
C PRO A 123 -1.38 4.02 22.33
N ASP A 124 -1.40 3.36 23.49
CA ASP A 124 -0.47 2.27 23.85
C ASP A 124 -0.92 0.90 23.34
N SER A 125 -2.04 0.85 22.61
CA SER A 125 -2.55 -0.39 22.03
C SER A 125 -1.53 -0.96 21.03
N ARG A 126 -1.28 -2.27 21.17
CA ARG A 126 -0.44 -3.03 20.22
C ARG A 126 -1.25 -3.57 19.04
N ARG A 127 -2.50 -3.12 18.88
CA ARG A 127 -3.48 -3.65 17.91
C ARG A 127 -4.00 -2.59 16.94
N HIS A 128 -3.32 -1.46 16.80
CA HIS A 128 -3.65 -0.45 15.78
C HIS A 128 -3.25 -0.95 14.39
N ILE A 129 -4.05 -1.85 13.80
CA ILE A 129 -3.73 -2.56 12.57
C ILE A 129 -4.85 -2.31 11.56
N VAL A 130 -4.45 -2.17 10.29
CA VAL A 130 -5.35 -2.20 9.14
C VAL A 130 -4.81 -3.24 8.17
N SER A 131 -5.68 -4.13 7.70
CA SER A 131 -5.32 -5.15 6.70
C SER A 131 -6.16 -4.99 5.44
N ALA A 132 -5.53 -5.16 4.28
CA ALA A 132 -6.21 -5.36 3.01
C ALA A 132 -6.32 -6.86 2.64
N TRP A 133 -5.74 -7.76 3.43
CA TRP A 133 -5.66 -9.18 3.08
C TRP A 133 -6.87 -9.98 3.55
N ASN A 134 -8.02 -9.73 2.92
CA ASN A 134 -9.22 -10.54 3.14
C ASN A 134 -9.16 -11.82 2.31
N VAL A 135 -8.76 -12.91 2.95
CA VAL A 135 -8.56 -14.23 2.31
C VAL A 135 -9.80 -14.68 1.53
N GLY A 136 -11.00 -14.39 2.03
CA GLY A 136 -12.26 -14.78 1.38
C GLY A 136 -12.60 -13.97 0.13
N GLU A 137 -11.88 -12.88 -0.14
CA GLU A 137 -12.16 -11.97 -1.25
C GLU A 137 -11.01 -11.84 -2.25
N ILE A 138 -9.85 -12.46 -2.00
CA ILE A 138 -8.66 -12.34 -2.86
C ILE A 138 -8.96 -12.69 -4.33
N ASP A 139 -9.70 -13.76 -4.59
CA ASP A 139 -10.01 -14.22 -5.95
C ASP A 139 -10.96 -13.28 -6.71
N ARG A 140 -11.60 -12.34 -6.00
CA ARG A 140 -12.47 -11.31 -6.58
C ARG A 140 -11.71 -10.02 -6.89
N MET A 141 -10.46 -9.90 -6.47
CA MET A 141 -9.63 -8.71 -6.68
C MET A 141 -8.85 -8.85 -7.99
N GLN A 142 -8.89 -7.84 -8.85
CA GLN A 142 -8.13 -7.83 -10.11
C GLN A 142 -6.61 -7.89 -9.86
N LEU A 143 -6.16 -7.35 -8.72
CA LEU A 143 -4.80 -7.49 -8.24
C LEU A 143 -4.80 -7.68 -6.72
N PRO A 144 -4.29 -8.82 -6.20
CA PRO A 144 -4.20 -9.00 -4.76
C PRO A 144 -3.30 -7.94 -4.10
N PRO A 145 -3.59 -7.48 -2.87
CA PRO A 145 -2.91 -6.36 -2.24
C PRO A 145 -1.40 -6.55 -2.12
N CYS A 146 -0.60 -5.62 -2.66
CA CYS A 146 0.86 -5.60 -2.47
C CYS A 146 1.20 -5.10 -1.06
N HIS A 147 0.69 -3.93 -0.69
CA HIS A 147 0.75 -3.35 0.65
C HIS A 147 -0.46 -3.82 1.49
N PHE A 148 -0.31 -4.97 2.13
CA PHE A 148 -1.45 -5.74 2.63
C PHE A 148 -1.75 -5.56 4.12
N VAL A 149 -0.81 -5.05 4.91
CA VAL A 149 -1.05 -4.74 6.32
C VAL A 149 -0.17 -3.60 6.77
N PHE A 150 -0.72 -2.69 7.56
CA PHE A 150 0.05 -1.68 8.27
C PHE A 150 -0.39 -1.56 9.73
N GLN A 151 0.59 -1.27 10.58
CA GLN A 151 0.42 -1.11 12.02
C GLN A 151 0.90 0.26 12.47
N PHE A 152 0.12 0.91 13.32
CA PHE A 152 0.51 2.16 13.98
C PHE A 152 1.04 1.93 15.39
N TYR A 153 1.88 2.86 15.84
CA TYR A 153 2.48 2.86 17.17
C TYR A 153 2.67 4.29 17.65
N VAL A 154 2.33 4.57 18.91
CA VAL A 154 2.53 5.88 19.53
C VAL A 154 3.57 5.76 20.63
N ALA A 155 4.56 6.66 20.62
CA ALA A 155 5.50 6.81 21.74
C ALA A 155 6.01 8.24 21.83
N LYS A 156 6.07 8.78 23.05
CA LYS A 156 6.55 10.14 23.32
C LYS A 156 5.88 11.20 22.41
N GLY A 157 4.56 11.06 22.22
CA GLY A 157 3.77 11.95 21.37
C GLY A 157 4.02 11.84 19.86
N LYS A 158 4.79 10.83 19.40
CA LYS A 158 5.07 10.59 17.98
C LYS A 158 4.32 9.37 17.48
N LEU A 159 3.68 9.51 16.32
CA LEU A 159 3.04 8.42 15.58
C LEU A 159 4.03 7.79 14.61
N SER A 160 4.17 6.48 14.67
CA SER A 160 4.91 5.65 13.71
C SER A 160 3.94 4.76 12.95
N CYS A 161 4.30 4.39 11.71
CA CYS A 161 3.58 3.40 10.90
C CYS A 161 4.60 2.39 10.34
N MET A 162 4.28 1.11 10.45
CA MET A 162 5.00 0.02 9.81
C MET A 162 4.10 -0.60 8.75
N LEU A 163 4.52 -0.55 7.49
CA LEU A 163 3.82 -1.19 6.38
C LEU A 163 4.55 -2.48 6.00
N THR A 164 3.80 -3.56 5.81
CA THR A 164 4.31 -4.79 5.22
C THR A 164 3.81 -4.92 3.78
N MET A 165 4.75 -5.05 2.86
CA MET A 165 4.49 -5.35 1.45
C MET A 165 4.92 -6.79 1.16
N ARG A 166 4.01 -7.61 0.63
CA ARG A 166 4.31 -9.01 0.27
C ARG A 166 5.12 -9.12 -1.04
N SER A 167 5.02 -8.09 -1.88
CA SER A 167 5.65 -8.00 -3.19
C SER A 167 5.87 -6.53 -3.50
N SER A 168 7.04 -6.19 -4.05
CA SER A 168 7.39 -4.80 -4.34
C SER A 168 8.20 -4.75 -5.64
N ASP A 169 7.65 -4.10 -6.66
CA ASP A 169 8.46 -3.57 -7.75
C ASP A 169 9.24 -2.38 -7.16
N THR A 170 10.54 -2.57 -6.95
CA THR A 170 11.35 -1.58 -6.26
C THR A 170 11.67 -0.36 -7.10
N PHE A 171 11.54 -0.43 -8.43
CA PHE A 171 11.82 0.69 -9.31
C PHE A 171 10.57 1.53 -9.58
N LEU A 172 9.46 0.91 -9.96
CA LEU A 172 8.22 1.60 -10.32
C LEU A 172 7.31 1.81 -9.11
N GLY A 173 7.07 0.74 -8.33
CA GLY A 173 6.05 0.71 -7.28
C GLY A 173 6.50 1.32 -5.96
N LEU A 174 7.64 0.88 -5.41
CA LEU A 174 8.11 1.31 -4.08
C LEU A 174 8.23 2.83 -3.88
N PRO A 175 8.58 3.64 -4.91
CA PRO A 175 8.57 5.10 -4.78
C PRO A 175 7.21 5.78 -4.61
N PHE A 176 6.09 5.11 -4.96
CA PHE A 176 4.72 5.61 -4.79
C PHE A 176 4.26 5.40 -3.35
#